data_AF-A0A1S9IT76-F1
#
_entry.id   AF-A0A1S9IT76-F1
#
_cell.length_a   1.000
_cell.length_b   1.000
_cell.length_c   1.000
_cell.angle_alpha   90.00
_cell.angle_beta   90.00
_cell.angle_gamma   90.00
#
_symmetry.space_group_name_H-M   'P 1'
#
loop_
_entity.id
_entity.type
_entity.pdbx_description
1 polymer ?
#
loop_
_entity_poly.entity_id
_entity_poly.type
_entity_poly.pdbx_seq_one_letter_code
_entity_poly.pdbx_strand_id
1 'polypeptide(L)'
;MSKVFICAAIPDEQAIKEEGAVAVATAIEAGDERRARAKFTWQFLEQYPAAQDCAYKFLVCEDKPGMPRPAIDSWDTEYMQENRWDEESASFIPVEPESDPINVNFDKLSLEVQNAVLVKFGTCENITVDMAIDAQELLQEDVATFDGHIVEALMKTPEINAMYPERKLFAIGWVKHKCKPGTKWPEIQAELRNWKKRQDAERKETGKYTSVVDLARAKANRQHTENPAEKIPPVTAAIHREYKQTWKTLDRELAYYLWPGDADAGNIDGSILRWAKNEVIARDREDWKRISASMRKQPDALRYSRQTIFG
;
A
#
# COMPACT_ATOMS: atom_id res chain seq x y z
N MET A 1 53.66 -7.65 -16.64
CA MET A 1 52.30 -8.04 -17.07
C MET A 1 51.37 -6.94 -16.62
N SER A 2 50.47 -6.46 -17.49
CA SER A 2 49.42 -5.54 -17.07
C SER A 2 48.39 -6.29 -16.24
N LYS A 3 47.89 -5.63 -15.19
CA LYS A 3 46.79 -6.08 -14.33
C LYS A 3 45.66 -5.08 -14.45
N VAL A 4 44.44 -5.52 -14.18
CA VAL A 4 43.26 -4.65 -14.13
C VAL A 4 43.07 -4.19 -12.69
N PHE A 5 42.76 -2.90 -12.52
CA PHE A 5 42.45 -2.28 -11.24
C PHE A 5 41.09 -1.62 -11.30
N ILE A 6 40.29 -1.81 -10.27
CA ILE A 6 39.01 -1.14 -10.08
C ILE A 6 39.28 0.14 -9.29
N CYS A 7 38.83 1.26 -9.82
CA CYS A 7 39.07 2.58 -9.25
C CYS A 7 37.74 3.30 -9.05
N ALA A 8 37.57 3.98 -7.91
CA ALA A 8 36.42 4.84 -7.65
C ALA A 8 36.83 6.19 -7.09
N ALA A 9 36.10 7.23 -7.48
CA ALA A 9 36.18 8.58 -6.95
C ALA A 9 34.87 8.86 -6.20
N ILE A 10 34.96 9.05 -4.89
CA ILE A 10 33.81 9.28 -4.02
C ILE A 10 33.88 10.72 -3.49
N PRO A 11 32.91 11.59 -3.82
CA PRO A 11 32.87 12.94 -3.28
C PRO A 11 32.53 12.93 -1.79
N ASP A 12 32.94 13.96 -1.07
CA ASP A 12 32.48 14.16 0.30
C ASP A 12 31.05 14.72 0.35
N GLU A 13 30.45 14.74 1.55
CA GLU A 13 29.07 15.20 1.73
C GLU A 13 28.85 16.66 1.29
N GLN A 14 29.89 17.49 1.39
CA GLN A 14 29.79 18.90 1.04
C GLN A 14 29.74 19.08 -0.48
N ALA A 15 30.62 18.41 -1.22
CA ALA A 15 30.63 18.40 -2.68
C ALA A 15 29.31 17.85 -3.27
N ILE A 16 28.71 16.84 -2.63
CA ILE A 16 27.39 16.30 -3.04
C ILE A 16 26.30 17.38 -2.87
N LYS A 17 26.27 18.07 -1.71
CA LYS A 17 25.19 19.01 -1.36
C LYS A 17 25.30 20.35 -2.11
N GLU A 18 26.49 20.86 -2.30
CA GLU A 18 26.73 22.22 -2.82
C GLU A 18 26.96 22.23 -4.34
N GLU A 19 27.63 21.21 -4.87
CA GLU A 19 28.07 21.16 -6.27
C GLU A 19 27.39 20.04 -7.08
N GLY A 20 26.59 19.20 -6.43
CA GLY A 20 25.91 18.07 -7.08
C GLY A 20 26.89 16.99 -7.55
N ALA A 21 28.04 16.87 -6.88
CA ALA A 21 29.09 15.92 -7.22
C ALA A 21 28.58 14.47 -7.12
N VAL A 22 28.96 13.63 -8.10
CA VAL A 22 28.53 12.23 -8.17
C VAL A 22 29.75 11.32 -8.01
N ALA A 23 29.54 10.18 -7.35
CA ALA A 23 30.54 9.13 -7.25
C ALA A 23 30.68 8.39 -8.60
N VAL A 24 31.90 8.12 -9.03
CA VAL A 24 32.17 7.46 -10.30
C VAL A 24 33.22 6.38 -10.15
N ALA A 25 33.08 5.30 -10.91
CA ALA A 25 34.04 4.21 -10.95
C ALA A 25 34.46 3.86 -12.38
N THR A 26 35.62 3.22 -12.52
CA THR A 26 36.14 2.74 -13.79
C THR A 26 37.14 1.60 -13.53
N ALA A 27 37.41 0.77 -14.55
CA ALA A 27 38.48 -0.22 -14.49
C ALA A 27 39.62 0.20 -15.43
N ILE A 28 40.86 0.10 -14.97
CA ILE A 28 42.04 0.49 -15.76
C ILE A 28 43.11 -0.57 -15.74
N GLU A 29 43.83 -0.70 -16.85
CA GLU A 29 45.04 -1.53 -16.90
C GLU A 29 46.27 -0.74 -16.44
N ALA A 30 47.05 -1.34 -15.54
CA ALA A 30 48.32 -0.81 -15.05
C ALA A 30 49.29 -1.92 -14.63
N GLY A 31 50.57 -1.57 -14.42
CA GLY A 31 51.59 -2.53 -13.98
C GLY A 31 51.57 -2.84 -12.49
N ASP A 32 51.11 -1.88 -11.68
CA ASP A 32 51.01 -1.98 -10.22
C ASP A 32 49.98 -0.95 -9.72
N GLU A 33 49.56 -1.07 -8.45
CA GLU A 33 48.53 -0.22 -7.84
C GLU A 33 48.93 1.27 -7.79
N ARG A 34 50.22 1.58 -7.61
CA ARG A 34 50.68 2.98 -7.58
C ARG A 34 50.53 3.63 -8.94
N ARG A 35 50.86 2.90 -10.01
CA ARG A 35 50.65 3.34 -11.39
C ARG A 35 49.18 3.44 -11.72
N ALA A 36 48.36 2.49 -11.25
CA ALA A 36 46.91 2.54 -11.40
C ALA A 36 46.35 3.82 -10.76
N ARG A 37 46.68 4.08 -9.49
CA ARG A 37 46.23 5.28 -8.77
C ARG A 37 46.65 6.57 -9.46
N ALA A 38 47.90 6.69 -9.89
CA ALA A 38 48.38 7.86 -10.60
C ALA A 38 47.65 8.06 -11.94
N LYS A 39 47.49 6.97 -12.72
CA LYS A 39 46.77 7.00 -14.00
C LYS A 39 45.29 7.38 -13.81
N PHE A 40 44.63 6.80 -12.81
CA PHE A 40 43.24 7.08 -12.47
C PHE A 40 43.03 8.53 -12.05
N THR A 41 43.84 9.06 -11.12
CA THR A 41 43.73 10.46 -10.69
C THR A 41 43.88 11.42 -11.88
N TRP A 42 44.83 11.14 -12.78
CA TRP A 42 45.01 11.97 -13.96
C TRP A 42 43.82 11.89 -14.93
N GLN A 43 43.35 10.68 -15.28
CA GLN A 43 42.19 10.48 -16.15
C GLN A 43 40.90 11.08 -15.55
N PHE A 44 40.72 11.00 -14.24
CA PHE A 44 39.57 11.60 -13.55
C PHE A 44 39.54 13.11 -13.72
N LEU A 45 40.68 13.79 -13.53
CA LEU A 45 40.77 15.25 -13.68
C LEU A 45 40.59 15.72 -15.12
N GLU A 46 40.98 14.91 -16.11
CA GLU A 46 40.70 15.20 -17.53
C GLU A 46 39.21 15.03 -17.86
N GLN A 47 38.59 13.96 -17.37
CA GLN A 47 37.19 13.65 -17.67
C GLN A 47 36.21 14.55 -16.91
N TYR A 48 36.55 14.93 -15.67
CA TYR A 48 35.73 15.77 -14.79
C TYR A 48 36.48 17.03 -14.36
N PRO A 49 36.73 18.01 -15.27
CA PRO A 49 37.44 19.23 -14.91
C PRO A 49 36.75 20.05 -13.82
N ALA A 50 35.41 20.02 -13.77
CA ALA A 50 34.62 20.69 -12.74
C ALA A 50 34.79 20.08 -11.34
N ALA A 51 35.29 18.84 -11.24
CA ALA A 51 35.55 18.18 -9.97
C ALA A 51 36.88 18.61 -9.32
N GLN A 52 37.65 19.53 -9.94
CA GLN A 52 38.91 20.04 -9.39
C GLN A 52 38.72 20.83 -8.10
N ASP A 53 37.58 21.51 -7.96
CA ASP A 53 37.25 22.32 -6.78
C ASP A 53 36.56 21.48 -5.68
N CYS A 54 36.14 20.26 -6.00
CA CYS A 54 35.53 19.30 -5.09
C CYS A 54 36.55 18.42 -4.36
N ALA A 55 36.24 18.05 -3.12
CA ALA A 55 36.99 17.03 -2.40
C ALA A 55 36.50 15.60 -2.76
N TYR A 56 37.38 14.83 -3.41
CA TYR A 56 37.14 13.42 -3.77
C TYR A 56 38.12 12.47 -3.05
N LYS A 57 37.59 11.39 -2.47
CA LYS A 57 38.37 10.23 -2.01
C LYS A 57 38.56 9.26 -3.17
N PHE A 58 39.82 8.98 -3.52
CA PHE A 58 40.15 7.97 -4.53
C PHE A 58 40.46 6.62 -3.87
N LEU A 59 39.76 5.59 -4.34
CA LEU A 59 39.93 4.19 -3.93
C LEU A 59 40.37 3.36 -5.13
N VAL A 60 41.30 2.43 -4.90
CA VAL A 60 41.87 1.56 -5.94
C VAL A 60 42.10 0.17 -5.35
N CYS A 61 41.67 -0.87 -6.05
CA CYS A 61 42.02 -2.25 -5.71
C CYS A 61 42.32 -3.08 -6.97
N GLU A 62 43.15 -4.10 -6.84
CA GLU A 62 43.40 -5.06 -7.91
C GLU A 62 42.15 -5.91 -8.16
N ASP A 63 41.78 -6.10 -9.43
CA ASP A 63 40.67 -6.95 -9.84
C ASP A 63 40.94 -8.42 -9.48
N LYS A 64 39.93 -9.10 -8.91
CA LYS A 64 40.01 -10.52 -8.56
C LYS A 64 38.79 -11.26 -9.13
N PRO A 65 38.94 -12.55 -9.49
CA PRO A 65 37.82 -13.35 -9.97
C PRO A 65 36.62 -13.31 -9.01
N GLY A 66 35.44 -12.95 -9.54
CA GLY A 66 34.19 -12.86 -8.76
C GLY A 66 33.91 -11.49 -8.15
N MET A 67 34.82 -10.51 -8.28
CA MET A 67 34.54 -9.14 -7.86
C MET A 67 33.63 -8.42 -8.87
N PRO A 68 32.73 -7.55 -8.39
CA PRO A 68 31.97 -6.65 -9.26
C PRO A 68 32.94 -5.67 -9.91
N ARG A 69 32.93 -5.60 -11.25
CA ARG A 69 33.93 -4.84 -12.01
C ARG A 69 33.23 -3.93 -13.03
N PRO A 70 33.49 -2.60 -13.00
CA PRO A 70 32.99 -1.70 -14.03
C PRO A 70 33.71 -1.96 -15.37
N ALA A 71 33.16 -1.42 -16.46
CA ALA A 71 33.77 -1.54 -17.78
C ALA A 71 35.16 -0.87 -17.83
N ILE A 72 36.08 -1.46 -18.60
CA ILE A 72 37.45 -0.95 -18.74
C ILE A 72 37.44 0.37 -19.51
N ASP A 73 38.14 1.38 -19.00
CA ASP A 73 38.26 2.73 -19.57
C ASP A 73 36.90 3.40 -19.85
N SER A 74 35.87 2.98 -19.11
CA SER A 74 34.51 3.55 -19.14
C SER A 74 34.13 3.98 -17.74
N TRP A 75 33.43 5.11 -17.64
CA TRP A 75 33.00 5.68 -16.38
C TRP A 75 31.59 5.23 -16.03
N ASP A 76 31.43 4.72 -14.81
CA ASP A 76 30.19 4.18 -14.27
C ASP A 76 29.78 4.99 -13.04
N THR A 77 28.63 5.66 -13.11
CA THR A 77 28.05 6.47 -12.03
C THR A 77 27.14 5.66 -11.09
N GLU A 78 26.80 4.42 -11.47
CA GLU A 78 25.88 3.54 -10.74
C GLU A 78 26.62 2.48 -9.94
N TYR A 79 27.89 2.18 -10.29
CA TYR A 79 28.72 1.19 -9.60
C TYR A 79 28.74 1.33 -8.08
N MET A 80 28.81 2.57 -7.56
CA MET A 80 28.83 2.85 -6.12
C MET A 80 27.46 2.78 -5.43
N GLN A 81 26.37 2.61 -6.19
CA GLN A 81 25.04 2.32 -5.67
C GLN A 81 24.88 0.82 -5.43
N GLU A 82 25.48 0.00 -6.30
CA GLU A 82 25.43 -1.47 -6.21
C GLU A 82 26.56 -2.04 -5.34
N ASN A 83 27.63 -1.28 -5.10
CA ASN A 83 28.83 -1.76 -4.43
C ASN A 83 29.33 -0.76 -3.39
N ARG A 84 29.88 -1.27 -2.29
CA ARG A 84 30.51 -0.47 -1.24
C ARG A 84 31.98 -0.86 -1.06
N TRP A 85 32.77 0.09 -0.61
CA TRP A 85 34.15 -0.16 -0.20
C TRP A 85 34.18 -0.83 1.17
N ASP A 86 34.85 -1.97 1.26
CA ASP A 86 35.15 -2.63 2.52
C ASP A 86 36.58 -2.30 2.95
N GLU A 87 36.71 -1.57 4.07
CA GLU A 87 38.01 -1.13 4.59
C GLU A 87 38.84 -2.30 5.16
N GLU A 88 38.21 -3.41 5.57
CA GLU A 88 38.92 -4.59 6.11
C GLU A 88 39.63 -5.39 5.02
N SER A 89 38.93 -5.66 3.91
CA SER A 89 39.50 -6.36 2.75
C SER A 89 40.18 -5.44 1.74
N ALA A 90 40.07 -4.11 1.91
CA ALA A 90 40.50 -3.09 0.96
C ALA A 90 40.00 -3.38 -0.47
N SER A 91 38.71 -3.70 -0.60
CA SER A 91 38.11 -4.12 -1.86
C SER A 91 36.63 -3.73 -1.97
N PHE A 92 36.10 -3.71 -3.20
CA PHE A 92 34.68 -3.49 -3.44
C PHE A 92 33.88 -4.77 -3.25
N ILE A 93 32.82 -4.68 -2.45
CA ILE A 93 31.87 -5.77 -2.23
C ILE A 93 30.47 -5.31 -2.65
N PRO A 94 29.66 -6.21 -3.24
CA PRO A 94 28.27 -5.91 -3.53
C PRO A 94 27.52 -5.48 -2.28
N VAL A 95 26.69 -4.46 -2.41
CA VAL A 95 25.66 -4.13 -1.43
C VAL A 95 24.61 -5.23 -1.55
N GLU A 96 24.35 -5.94 -0.46
CA GLU A 96 23.23 -6.87 -0.43
C GLU A 96 21.95 -6.04 -0.60
N PRO A 97 21.06 -6.41 -1.54
CA PRO A 97 19.79 -5.72 -1.65
C PRO A 97 19.09 -5.82 -0.30
N GLU A 98 18.63 -4.69 0.26
CA GLU A 98 17.75 -4.70 1.43
C GLU A 98 16.61 -5.68 1.11
N SER A 99 16.50 -6.75 1.90
CA SER A 99 15.43 -7.73 1.72
C SER A 99 14.10 -6.99 1.80
N ASP A 100 13.20 -7.24 0.84
CA ASP A 100 11.85 -6.68 0.87
C ASP A 100 11.28 -6.80 2.29
N PRO A 101 10.74 -5.71 2.87
CA PRO A 101 10.30 -5.71 4.25
C PRO A 101 9.30 -6.85 4.47
N ILE A 102 9.62 -7.72 5.43
CA ILE A 102 8.80 -8.91 5.71
C ILE A 102 7.45 -8.41 6.22
N ASN A 103 6.43 -8.52 5.37
CA ASN A 103 5.07 -8.16 5.74
C ASN A 103 4.49 -9.20 6.71
N VAL A 104 3.95 -8.72 7.83
CA VAL A 104 3.16 -9.50 8.76
C VAL A 104 1.70 -9.49 8.33
N ASN A 105 1.00 -10.62 8.51
CA ASN A 105 -0.43 -10.67 8.31
C ASN A 105 -1.13 -9.98 9.48
N PHE A 106 -1.77 -8.84 9.22
CA PHE A 106 -2.47 -8.03 10.20
C PHE A 106 -3.51 -8.83 11.01
N ASP A 107 -4.27 -9.71 10.36
CA ASP A 107 -5.34 -10.51 11.00
C ASP A 107 -4.78 -11.55 11.99
N LYS A 108 -3.49 -11.89 11.86
CA LYS A 108 -2.80 -12.81 12.79
C LYS A 108 -2.21 -12.12 14.01
N LEU A 109 -2.15 -10.78 14.03
CA LEU A 109 -1.71 -10.02 15.19
C LEU A 109 -2.76 -10.11 16.31
N SER A 110 -2.33 -9.93 17.56
CA SER A 110 -3.28 -9.80 18.67
C SER A 110 -4.14 -8.56 18.48
N LEU A 111 -5.37 -8.57 18.99
CA LEU A 111 -6.32 -7.47 18.81
C LEU A 111 -5.79 -6.13 19.36
N GLU A 112 -4.99 -6.19 20.42
CA GLU A 112 -4.31 -5.03 21.01
C GLU A 112 -3.27 -4.45 20.06
N VAL A 113 -2.43 -5.31 19.46
CA VAL A 113 -1.42 -4.90 18.48
C VAL A 113 -2.07 -4.40 17.20
N GLN A 114 -3.15 -5.04 16.73
CA GLN A 114 -3.93 -4.53 15.61
C GLN A 114 -4.41 -3.09 15.87
N ASN A 115 -5.01 -2.83 17.02
CA ASN A 115 -5.49 -1.49 17.35
C ASN A 115 -4.35 -0.48 17.49
N ALA A 116 -3.21 -0.88 18.07
CA ALA A 116 -2.03 -0.03 18.16
C ALA A 116 -1.46 0.31 16.78
N VAL A 117 -1.39 -0.66 15.86
CA VAL A 117 -0.97 -0.42 14.46
C VAL A 117 -1.91 0.56 13.76
N LEU A 118 -3.23 0.37 13.89
CA LEU A 118 -4.21 1.27 13.31
C LEU A 118 -4.10 2.69 13.86
N VAL A 119 -3.81 2.85 15.16
CA VAL A 119 -3.67 4.16 15.79
C VAL A 119 -2.36 4.85 15.39
N LYS A 120 -1.22 4.13 15.44
CA LYS A 120 0.12 4.69 15.18
C LYS A 120 0.33 4.98 13.69
N PHE A 121 -0.03 4.05 12.81
CA PHE A 121 0.29 4.11 11.38
C PHE A 121 -0.91 4.43 10.47
N GLY A 122 -2.14 4.31 10.98
CA GLY A 122 -3.33 4.63 10.18
C GLY A 122 -3.59 3.67 9.01
N THR A 123 -3.04 2.45 9.06
CA THR A 123 -3.17 1.44 8.00
C THR A 123 -3.31 0.04 8.57
N CYS A 124 -3.97 -0.85 7.83
CA CYS A 124 -3.99 -2.30 8.04
C CYS A 124 -3.33 -3.07 6.86
N GLU A 125 -2.79 -2.36 5.87
CA GLU A 125 -2.13 -2.93 4.69
C GLU A 125 -0.61 -2.81 4.79
N ASN A 126 0.10 -3.79 4.24
CA ASN A 126 1.58 -3.82 4.15
C ASN A 126 2.28 -3.55 5.50
N ILE A 127 1.75 -4.14 6.58
CA ILE A 127 2.33 -4.00 7.90
C ILE A 127 3.63 -4.79 7.95
N THR A 128 4.74 -4.14 8.27
CA THR A 128 6.04 -4.80 8.42
C THR A 128 6.22 -5.32 9.86
N VAL A 129 7.21 -6.20 10.07
CA VAL A 129 7.58 -6.65 11.42
C VAL A 129 7.94 -5.45 12.31
N ASP A 130 8.74 -4.50 11.80
CA ASP A 130 9.17 -3.32 12.55
C ASP A 130 7.98 -2.43 12.93
N MET A 131 7.03 -2.21 12.00
CA MET A 131 5.80 -1.49 12.32
C MET A 131 5.00 -2.16 13.44
N ALA A 132 4.94 -3.49 13.47
CA ALA A 132 4.24 -4.21 14.53
C ALA A 132 4.98 -4.12 15.88
N ILE A 133 6.31 -4.08 15.88
CA ILE A 133 7.14 -3.87 17.08
C ILE A 133 6.95 -2.44 17.59
N ASP A 134 7.10 -1.44 16.72
CA ASP A 134 6.93 -0.02 17.07
C ASP A 134 5.52 0.26 17.59
N ALA A 135 4.48 -0.39 17.04
CA ALA A 135 3.13 -0.26 17.54
C ALA A 135 2.97 -0.79 18.98
N GLN A 136 3.73 -1.81 19.37
CA GLN A 136 3.64 -2.38 20.73
C GLN A 136 4.10 -1.41 21.82
N GLU A 137 4.91 -0.40 21.49
CA GLU A 137 5.29 0.65 22.44
C GLU A 137 4.07 1.37 23.03
N LEU A 138 3.00 1.58 22.24
CA LEU A 138 1.73 2.16 22.70
C LEU A 138 1.00 1.31 23.75
N LEU A 139 1.34 0.02 23.85
CA LEU A 139 0.78 -0.92 24.81
C LEU A 139 1.63 -1.05 26.07
N GLN A 140 2.84 -0.48 26.09
CA GLN A 140 3.81 -0.61 27.17
C GLN A 140 4.28 0.75 27.68
N GLU A 141 5.19 1.41 26.96
CA GLU A 141 5.85 2.64 27.38
C GLU A 141 4.95 3.87 27.17
N ASP A 142 4.20 3.88 26.07
CA ASP A 142 3.41 5.02 25.62
C ASP A 142 1.92 4.93 25.97
N VAL A 143 1.56 4.10 26.95
CA VAL A 143 0.16 3.88 27.36
C VAL A 143 -0.51 5.18 27.85
N ALA A 144 0.27 6.07 28.45
CA ALA A 144 -0.21 7.36 28.97
C ALA A 144 -0.30 8.46 27.89
N THR A 145 0.14 8.18 26.66
CA THR A 145 0.02 9.13 25.55
C THR A 145 -1.41 9.20 25.05
N PHE A 146 -1.72 10.21 24.23
CA PHE A 146 -3.01 10.31 23.56
C PHE A 146 -3.34 9.05 22.76
N ASP A 147 -2.37 8.58 21.97
CA ASP A 147 -2.52 7.42 21.11
C ASP A 147 -2.68 6.13 21.95
N GLY A 148 -1.93 5.98 23.05
CA GLY A 148 -2.15 4.92 24.04
C GLY A 148 -3.58 4.92 24.62
N HIS A 149 -4.09 6.11 24.97
CA HIS A 149 -5.48 6.26 25.43
C HIS A 149 -6.53 5.98 24.35
N ILE A 150 -6.24 6.21 23.06
CA ILE A 150 -7.13 5.80 21.96
C ILE A 150 -7.18 4.27 21.87
N VAL A 151 -6.03 3.60 21.94
CA VAL A 151 -5.94 2.12 21.92
C VAL A 151 -6.73 1.54 23.09
N GLU A 152 -6.55 2.07 24.30
CA GLU A 152 -7.31 1.65 25.48
C GLU A 152 -8.82 1.86 25.30
N ALA A 153 -9.25 3.01 24.78
CA ALA A 153 -10.67 3.29 24.53
C ALA A 153 -11.31 2.34 23.50
N LEU A 154 -10.57 1.94 22.47
CA LEU A 154 -11.00 0.92 21.50
C LEU A 154 -11.16 -0.44 22.18
N MET A 155 -10.20 -0.85 23.02
CA MET A 155 -10.28 -2.09 23.79
C MET A 155 -11.49 -2.10 24.75
N LYS A 156 -11.86 -0.95 25.31
CA LYS A 156 -13.05 -0.79 26.16
C LYS A 156 -14.35 -0.61 25.37
N THR A 157 -14.32 -0.63 24.04
CA THR A 157 -15.50 -0.47 23.17
C THR A 157 -15.60 -1.64 22.18
N PRO A 158 -16.00 -2.84 22.67
CA PRO A 158 -15.99 -4.07 21.86
C PRO A 158 -16.83 -3.96 20.59
N GLU A 159 -17.89 -3.15 20.58
CA GLU A 159 -18.77 -2.99 19.43
C GLU A 159 -18.14 -2.20 18.28
N ILE A 160 -17.07 -1.45 18.55
CA ILE A 160 -16.22 -0.80 17.54
C ILE A 160 -15.02 -1.69 17.24
N ASN A 161 -14.45 -2.34 18.25
CA ASN A 161 -13.30 -3.22 18.09
C ASN A 161 -13.59 -4.44 17.20
N ALA A 162 -14.85 -4.92 17.23
CA ALA A 162 -15.34 -5.99 16.36
C ALA A 162 -15.68 -5.54 14.92
N MET A 163 -15.52 -4.25 14.60
CA MET A 163 -15.69 -3.76 13.22
C MET A 163 -14.47 -4.09 12.35
N TYR A 164 -14.67 -4.07 11.04
CA TYR A 164 -13.60 -4.15 10.06
C TYR A 164 -12.51 -3.08 10.32
N PRO A 165 -11.23 -3.39 10.09
CA PRO A 165 -10.11 -2.48 10.34
C PRO A 165 -10.27 -1.09 9.72
N GLU A 166 -10.80 -1.02 8.50
CA GLU A 166 -11.05 0.23 7.77
C GLU A 166 -12.12 1.08 8.49
N ARG A 167 -13.14 0.45 9.07
CA ARG A 167 -14.14 1.15 9.89
C ARG A 167 -13.55 1.63 11.21
N LYS A 168 -12.62 0.88 11.80
CA LYS A 168 -11.87 1.31 12.99
C LYS A 168 -11.01 2.54 12.66
N LEU A 169 -10.38 2.60 11.49
CA LEU A 169 -9.63 3.79 11.04
C LEU A 169 -10.50 5.05 10.96
N PHE A 170 -11.73 4.95 10.44
CA PHE A 170 -12.65 6.09 10.45
C PHE A 170 -13.00 6.57 11.87
N ALA A 171 -13.21 5.63 12.80
CA ALA A 171 -13.49 5.95 14.20
C ALA A 171 -12.26 6.61 14.88
N ILE A 172 -11.05 6.09 14.61
CA ILE A 172 -9.78 6.65 15.10
C ILE A 172 -9.58 8.06 14.53
N GLY A 173 -9.74 8.26 13.22
CA GLY A 173 -9.62 9.56 12.59
C GLY A 173 -10.63 10.58 13.15
N TRP A 174 -11.86 10.14 13.41
CA TRP A 174 -12.87 10.97 14.08
C TRP A 174 -12.40 11.42 15.48
N VAL A 175 -11.92 10.48 16.29
CA VAL A 175 -11.41 10.77 17.64
C VAL A 175 -10.20 11.71 17.58
N LYS A 176 -9.22 11.44 16.72
CA LYS A 176 -8.03 12.29 16.55
C LYS A 176 -8.38 13.72 16.14
N HIS A 177 -9.48 13.91 15.39
CA HIS A 177 -9.98 15.23 15.02
C HIS A 177 -10.83 15.90 16.12
N LYS A 178 -11.62 15.14 16.88
CA LYS A 178 -12.59 15.70 17.85
C LYS A 178 -12.03 15.88 19.25
N CYS A 179 -11.20 14.95 19.71
CA CYS A 179 -10.61 14.96 21.04
C CYS A 179 -9.32 15.78 21.04
N LYS A 180 -9.00 16.39 22.18
CA LYS A 180 -7.72 17.10 22.35
C LYS A 180 -6.63 16.08 22.66
N PRO A 181 -5.36 16.33 22.31
CA PRO A 181 -4.26 15.42 22.62
C PRO A 181 -4.06 15.08 24.11
N GLY A 182 -4.65 15.84 25.05
CA GLY A 182 -4.62 15.52 26.49
C GLY A 182 -5.82 14.71 26.99
N THR A 183 -6.76 14.35 26.12
CA THR A 183 -7.99 13.64 26.49
C THR A 183 -7.69 12.20 26.88
N LYS A 184 -8.25 11.75 28.01
CA LYS A 184 -8.04 10.38 28.53
C LYS A 184 -9.05 9.40 27.94
N TRP A 185 -8.72 8.11 28.02
CA TRP A 185 -9.51 7.03 27.42
C TRP A 185 -11.02 7.04 27.76
N PRO A 186 -11.52 7.43 28.97
CA PRO A 186 -12.95 7.40 29.25
C PRO A 186 -13.74 8.42 28.43
N GLU A 187 -13.16 9.61 28.22
CA GLU A 187 -13.75 10.65 27.38
C GLU A 187 -13.68 10.26 25.90
N ILE A 188 -12.57 9.66 25.46
CA ILE A 188 -12.43 9.11 24.11
C ILE A 188 -13.46 8.00 23.86
N GLN A 189 -13.66 7.11 24.83
CA GLN A 189 -14.63 6.03 24.78
C GLN A 189 -16.06 6.57 24.61
N ALA A 190 -16.41 7.65 25.32
CA ALA A 190 -17.70 8.31 25.17
C ALA A 190 -17.88 8.88 23.76
N GLU A 191 -16.85 9.52 23.21
CA GLU A 191 -16.88 10.03 21.84
C GLU A 191 -16.98 8.93 20.78
N LEU A 192 -16.29 7.80 20.97
CA LEU A 192 -16.41 6.61 20.13
C LEU A 192 -17.86 6.07 20.11
N ARG A 193 -18.51 6.01 21.29
CA ARG A 193 -19.92 5.60 21.38
C ARG A 193 -20.85 6.60 20.71
N ASN A 194 -20.57 7.90 20.83
CA ASN A 194 -21.32 8.96 20.15
C ASN A 194 -21.18 8.86 18.63
N TRP A 195 -19.97 8.62 18.13
CA TRP A 195 -19.69 8.38 16.72
C TRP A 195 -20.50 7.19 16.19
N LYS A 196 -20.48 6.05 16.90
CA LYS A 196 -21.26 4.86 16.52
C LYS A 196 -22.76 5.15 16.47
N LYS A 197 -23.31 5.85 17.47
CA LYS A 197 -24.73 6.24 17.49
C LYS A 197 -25.11 7.12 16.31
N ARG A 198 -24.25 8.07 15.91
CA ARG A 198 -24.47 8.93 14.74
C ARG A 198 -24.48 8.11 13.46
N GLN A 199 -23.52 7.21 13.29
CA GLN A 199 -23.48 6.28 12.16
C GLN A 199 -24.73 5.42 12.09
N ASP A 200 -25.19 4.88 13.21
CA ASP A 200 -26.41 4.05 13.24
C ASP A 200 -27.69 4.89 13.02
N ALA A 201 -27.70 6.18 13.40
CA ALA A 201 -28.79 7.11 13.10
C ALA A 201 -28.82 7.49 11.61
N GLU A 202 -27.68 7.79 11.02
CA GLU A 202 -27.54 8.03 9.57
C GLU A 202 -27.97 6.81 8.75
N ARG A 203 -27.68 5.58 9.21
CA ARG A 203 -28.21 4.33 8.64
C ARG A 203 -29.72 4.21 8.76
N LYS A 204 -30.32 4.67 9.86
CA LYS A 204 -31.78 4.63 10.07
C LYS A 204 -32.51 5.71 9.27
N GLU A 205 -31.91 6.89 9.08
CA GLU A 205 -32.46 7.97 8.25
C GLU A 205 -32.39 7.66 6.75
N THR A 206 -31.29 7.06 6.29
CA THR A 206 -31.23 6.44 4.95
C THR A 206 -32.06 5.16 4.84
N GLY A 207 -32.52 4.63 5.98
CA GLY A 207 -33.33 3.43 6.16
C GLY A 207 -34.84 3.63 6.23
N LYS A 208 -35.42 4.66 5.60
CA LYS A 208 -36.82 4.57 5.12
C LYS A 208 -36.87 3.56 3.97
N TYR A 209 -36.70 2.31 4.34
CA TYR A 209 -36.65 1.17 3.45
C TYR A 209 -38.08 0.77 3.10
N THR A 210 -38.50 0.96 1.85
CA THR A 210 -39.61 0.17 1.31
C THR A 210 -39.14 -1.27 1.25
N SER A 211 -39.62 -2.08 2.20
CA SER A 211 -39.36 -3.52 2.25
C SER A 211 -39.70 -4.17 0.91
N VAL A 212 -39.02 -5.26 0.56
CA VAL A 212 -39.39 -6.11 -0.59
C VAL A 212 -40.86 -6.53 -0.50
N VAL A 213 -41.40 -6.66 0.73
CA VAL A 213 -42.81 -6.96 1.00
C VAL A 213 -43.72 -5.76 0.69
N ASP A 214 -43.29 -4.53 1.00
CA ASP A 214 -44.03 -3.31 0.67
C ASP A 214 -43.97 -3.02 -0.82
N LEU A 215 -42.82 -3.27 -1.45
CA LEU A 215 -42.62 -3.18 -2.89
C LEU A 215 -43.47 -4.25 -3.60
N ALA A 216 -43.53 -5.48 -3.08
CA ALA A 216 -44.35 -6.57 -3.59
C ALA A 216 -45.85 -6.30 -3.39
N ARG A 217 -46.26 -5.70 -2.28
CA ARG A 217 -47.65 -5.26 -2.05
C ARG A 217 -48.05 -4.15 -3.02
N ALA A 218 -47.16 -3.18 -3.26
CA ALA A 218 -47.34 -2.14 -4.26
C ALA A 218 -47.38 -2.71 -5.69
N LYS A 219 -46.58 -3.75 -5.98
CA LYS A 219 -46.57 -4.46 -7.27
C LYS A 219 -47.81 -5.33 -7.47
N ALA A 220 -48.28 -6.03 -6.43
CA ALA A 220 -49.50 -6.83 -6.46
C ALA A 220 -50.74 -5.95 -6.69
N ASN A 221 -50.80 -4.77 -6.07
CA ASN A 221 -51.86 -3.79 -6.33
C ASN A 221 -51.83 -3.23 -7.76
N ARG A 222 -50.65 -3.19 -8.40
CA ARG A 222 -50.51 -2.85 -9.83
C ARG A 222 -50.86 -4.02 -10.76
N GLN A 223 -50.65 -5.26 -10.31
CA GLN A 223 -50.93 -6.48 -11.09
C GLN A 223 -52.40 -6.91 -11.05
N HIS A 224 -53.19 -6.44 -10.07
CA HIS A 224 -54.64 -6.67 -10.06
C HIS A 224 -55.41 -5.97 -11.21
N THR A 225 -54.76 -5.15 -12.03
CA THR A 225 -55.38 -4.60 -13.25
C THR A 225 -55.09 -5.41 -14.51
N GLU A 226 -54.16 -6.38 -14.51
CA GLU A 226 -53.87 -7.19 -15.69
C GLU A 226 -53.44 -8.62 -15.30
N ASN A 227 -54.28 -9.60 -15.62
CA ASN A 227 -54.02 -11.04 -15.51
C ASN A 227 -54.37 -11.66 -16.90
N PRO A 228 -53.90 -12.88 -17.28
CA PRO A 228 -53.02 -13.79 -16.54
C PRO A 228 -51.93 -14.54 -17.37
N ALA A 229 -51.16 -15.35 -16.64
CA ALA A 229 -50.48 -16.61 -17.01
C ALA A 229 -49.01 -16.56 -17.47
N GLU A 230 -48.08 -16.95 -16.60
CA GLU A 230 -47.38 -18.25 -16.68
C GLU A 230 -46.46 -18.53 -15.47
N LYS A 231 -46.37 -19.83 -15.17
CA LYS A 231 -45.73 -20.62 -14.09
C LYS A 231 -44.38 -20.12 -13.51
N ILE A 232 -44.26 -20.19 -12.19
CA ILE A 232 -43.01 -20.03 -11.40
C ILE A 232 -42.42 -21.42 -11.06
N PRO A 233 -41.12 -21.70 -11.28
CA PRO A 233 -40.41 -22.82 -10.66
C PRO A 233 -39.50 -22.38 -9.47
N PRO A 234 -39.04 -23.32 -8.61
CA PRO A 234 -38.62 -23.03 -7.24
C PRO A 234 -37.15 -22.58 -7.07
N VAL A 235 -36.93 -21.99 -5.89
CA VAL A 235 -35.73 -21.37 -5.32
C VAL A 235 -34.54 -22.34 -5.20
N THR A 236 -33.58 -22.24 -6.12
CA THR A 236 -32.10 -22.35 -5.95
C THR A 236 -31.45 -22.30 -7.34
N ALA A 237 -31.49 -21.13 -7.97
CA ALA A 237 -30.78 -20.90 -9.22
C ALA A 237 -29.65 -19.90 -8.97
N ALA A 238 -28.41 -20.26 -9.32
CA ALA A 238 -27.33 -19.28 -9.45
C ALA A 238 -27.85 -18.13 -10.33
N ILE A 239 -27.87 -16.92 -9.78
CA ILE A 239 -28.44 -15.73 -10.45
C ILE A 239 -27.75 -15.58 -11.81
N HIS A 240 -28.46 -15.94 -12.88
CA HIS A 240 -27.97 -15.82 -14.24
C HIS A 240 -28.05 -14.36 -14.69
N ARG A 241 -27.00 -13.87 -15.35
CA ARG A 241 -27.04 -12.55 -16.00
C ARG A 241 -28.00 -12.64 -17.18
N GLU A 242 -28.97 -11.73 -17.26
CA GLU A 242 -29.87 -11.61 -18.41
C GLU A 242 -29.19 -10.98 -19.63
N TYR A 243 -27.92 -10.55 -19.51
CA TYR A 243 -27.13 -9.91 -20.55
C TYR A 243 -25.77 -10.57 -20.75
N LYS A 244 -25.20 -10.42 -21.95
CA LYS A 244 -23.85 -10.91 -22.29
C LYS A 244 -22.79 -10.16 -21.49
N GLN A 245 -21.97 -10.90 -20.73
CA GLN A 245 -20.86 -10.31 -19.98
C GLN A 245 -19.74 -9.84 -20.92
N THR A 246 -19.32 -8.59 -20.75
CA THR A 246 -18.20 -7.93 -21.42
C THR A 246 -17.31 -7.28 -20.37
N TRP A 247 -16.09 -6.86 -20.72
CA TRP A 247 -15.22 -6.17 -19.77
C TRP A 247 -15.87 -4.91 -19.18
N LYS A 248 -16.63 -4.17 -19.99
CA LYS A 248 -17.37 -2.98 -19.54
C LYS A 248 -18.50 -3.31 -18.55
N THR A 249 -19.16 -4.47 -18.68
CA THR A 249 -20.19 -4.89 -17.73
C THR A 249 -19.58 -5.53 -16.47
N LEU A 250 -18.44 -6.20 -16.60
CA LEU A 250 -17.65 -6.69 -15.46
C LEU A 250 -17.14 -5.54 -14.61
N ASP A 251 -16.56 -4.51 -15.22
CA ASP A 251 -16.07 -3.32 -14.52
C ASP A 251 -17.17 -2.60 -13.74
N ARG A 252 -18.40 -2.62 -14.26
CA ARG A 252 -19.59 -2.13 -13.55
C ARG A 252 -19.94 -3.00 -12.35
N GLU A 253 -19.92 -4.32 -12.51
CA GLU A 253 -20.16 -5.26 -11.41
C GLU A 253 -19.10 -5.13 -10.30
N LEU A 254 -17.83 -4.95 -10.66
CA LEU A 254 -16.74 -4.66 -9.71
C LEU A 254 -16.93 -3.31 -9.02
N ALA A 255 -17.48 -2.31 -9.71
CA ALA A 255 -17.81 -1.04 -9.08
C ALA A 255 -18.98 -1.15 -8.09
N TYR A 256 -19.93 -2.07 -8.32
CA TYR A 256 -20.99 -2.39 -7.35
C TYR A 256 -20.44 -3.12 -6.13
N TYR A 257 -19.45 -3.98 -6.32
CA TYR A 257 -18.79 -4.70 -5.21
C TYR A 257 -18.18 -3.74 -4.18
N LEU A 258 -17.73 -2.57 -4.62
CA LEU A 258 -17.18 -1.53 -3.74
C LEU A 258 -18.24 -0.72 -3.00
N TRP A 259 -19.53 -1.04 -3.18
CA TRP A 259 -20.62 -0.37 -2.48
C TRP A 259 -20.50 -0.61 -0.96
N PRO A 260 -20.56 0.45 -0.13
CA PRO A 260 -20.31 0.34 1.31
C PRO A 260 -21.43 -0.31 2.14
N GLY A 261 -22.51 -0.79 1.51
CA GLY A 261 -23.63 -1.49 2.15
C GLY A 261 -23.86 -2.90 1.59
N ASP A 262 -24.79 -3.65 2.18
CA ASP A 262 -25.11 -5.01 1.70
C ASP A 262 -25.74 -4.95 0.31
N ALA A 263 -24.98 -5.36 -0.71
CA ALA A 263 -25.47 -5.47 -2.07
C ALA A 263 -26.02 -6.88 -2.31
N ASP A 264 -27.32 -7.00 -2.57
CA ASP A 264 -27.91 -8.25 -3.04
C ASP A 264 -27.42 -8.52 -4.47
N ALA A 265 -26.57 -9.55 -4.63
CA ALA A 265 -26.07 -9.98 -5.94
C ALA A 265 -27.21 -10.37 -6.92
N GLY A 266 -28.40 -10.66 -6.38
CA GLY A 266 -29.63 -10.98 -7.11
C GLY A 266 -30.43 -9.78 -7.56
N ASN A 267 -30.31 -8.63 -6.88
CA ASN A 267 -31.13 -7.45 -7.15
C ASN A 267 -30.37 -6.15 -6.85
N ILE A 268 -29.71 -5.61 -7.88
CA ILE A 268 -28.89 -4.40 -7.77
C ILE A 268 -29.79 -3.17 -7.86
N ASP A 269 -29.94 -2.46 -6.75
CA ASP A 269 -30.76 -1.25 -6.65
C ASP A 269 -30.25 -0.11 -7.55
N GLY A 270 -31.16 0.71 -8.07
CA GLY A 270 -30.84 1.84 -8.95
C GLY A 270 -29.94 2.91 -8.30
N SER A 271 -29.96 3.03 -6.98
CA SER A 271 -29.05 3.90 -6.23
C SER A 271 -27.61 3.40 -6.27
N ILE A 272 -27.39 2.09 -6.16
CA ILE A 272 -26.08 1.44 -6.29
C ILE A 272 -25.54 1.62 -7.72
N LEU A 273 -26.41 1.46 -8.73
CA LEU A 273 -26.05 1.71 -10.13
C LEU A 273 -25.55 3.14 -10.35
N ARG A 274 -26.25 4.12 -9.78
CA ARG A 274 -25.92 5.55 -9.91
C ARG A 274 -24.64 5.90 -9.15
N TRP A 275 -24.49 5.39 -7.93
CA TRP A 275 -23.29 5.61 -7.14
C TRP A 275 -22.05 5.00 -7.79
N ALA A 276 -22.09 3.72 -8.17
CA ALA A 276 -20.93 3.07 -8.78
C ALA A 276 -20.50 3.75 -10.08
N LYS A 277 -21.46 4.25 -10.87
CA LYS A 277 -21.15 5.05 -12.06
C LYS A 277 -20.48 6.38 -11.71
N ASN A 278 -21.00 7.12 -10.73
CA ASN A 278 -20.59 8.51 -10.47
C ASN A 278 -19.42 8.65 -9.48
N GLU A 279 -19.32 7.74 -8.52
CA GLU A 279 -18.40 7.82 -7.39
C GLU A 279 -17.24 6.83 -7.49
N VAL A 280 -17.38 5.78 -8.31
CA VAL A 280 -16.31 4.80 -8.53
C VAL A 280 -15.72 4.93 -9.93
N ILE A 281 -16.53 4.72 -10.97
CA ILE A 281 -16.05 4.71 -12.36
C ILE A 281 -15.71 6.12 -12.83
N ALA A 282 -16.60 7.10 -12.65
CA ALA A 282 -16.38 8.47 -13.13
C ALA A 282 -15.28 9.22 -12.36
N ARG A 283 -15.03 8.85 -11.10
CA ARG A 283 -13.93 9.40 -10.27
C ARG A 283 -12.64 8.60 -10.38
N ASP A 284 -12.63 7.56 -11.22
CA ASP A 284 -11.43 6.82 -11.57
C ASP A 284 -10.69 6.22 -10.35
N ARG A 285 -11.50 5.72 -9.40
CA ARG A 285 -11.08 5.27 -8.07
C ARG A 285 -10.01 4.18 -8.16
N GLU A 286 -8.92 4.33 -7.41
CA GLU A 286 -7.72 3.49 -7.56
C GLU A 286 -7.94 2.03 -7.14
N ASP A 287 -8.74 1.79 -6.11
CA ASP A 287 -9.11 0.44 -5.66
C ASP A 287 -9.90 -0.33 -6.74
N TRP A 288 -10.87 0.30 -7.36
CA TRP A 288 -11.61 -0.23 -8.51
C TRP A 288 -10.70 -0.52 -9.70
N LYS A 289 -9.79 0.41 -10.05
CA LYS A 289 -8.81 0.18 -11.13
C LYS A 289 -7.92 -1.02 -10.84
N ARG A 290 -7.45 -1.17 -9.61
CA ARG A 290 -6.56 -2.27 -9.20
C ARG A 290 -7.27 -3.62 -9.32
N ILE A 291 -8.52 -3.72 -8.85
CA ILE A 291 -9.34 -4.94 -8.98
C ILE A 291 -9.66 -5.22 -10.46
N SER A 292 -10.06 -4.21 -11.21
CA SER A 292 -10.33 -4.28 -12.64
C SER A 292 -9.11 -4.72 -13.45
N ALA A 293 -7.92 -4.20 -13.15
CA ALA A 293 -6.66 -4.62 -13.77
C ALA A 293 -6.28 -6.06 -13.41
N SER A 294 -6.49 -6.48 -12.16
CA SER A 294 -6.28 -7.86 -11.72
C SER A 294 -7.20 -8.84 -12.47
N MET A 295 -8.48 -8.51 -12.60
CA MET A 295 -9.47 -9.34 -13.32
C MET A 295 -9.14 -9.50 -14.81
N ARG A 296 -8.51 -8.50 -15.46
CA ARG A 296 -8.07 -8.61 -16.85
C ARG A 296 -6.91 -9.57 -17.07
N LYS A 297 -6.14 -9.89 -16.03
CA LYS A 297 -5.05 -10.89 -16.10
C LYS A 297 -5.57 -12.32 -16.05
N GLN A 298 -6.85 -12.53 -15.70
CA GLN A 298 -7.45 -13.86 -15.61
C GLN A 298 -8.21 -14.20 -16.91
N PRO A 299 -7.86 -15.31 -17.59
CA PRO A 299 -8.42 -15.65 -18.89
C PRO A 299 -9.93 -15.97 -18.84
N ASP A 300 -10.44 -16.43 -17.69
CA ASP A 300 -11.84 -16.81 -17.50
C ASP A 300 -12.67 -15.78 -16.71
N ALA A 301 -12.14 -14.58 -16.41
CA ALA A 301 -12.85 -13.60 -15.58
C ALA A 301 -14.23 -13.19 -16.12
N LEU A 302 -14.40 -13.18 -17.46
CA LEU A 302 -15.69 -12.89 -18.09
C LEU A 302 -16.74 -14.00 -17.88
N ARG A 303 -16.33 -15.19 -17.44
CA ARG A 303 -17.21 -16.33 -17.15
C ARG A 303 -17.60 -16.43 -15.69
N TYR A 304 -16.99 -15.64 -14.80
CA TYR A 304 -17.31 -15.67 -13.37
C TYR A 304 -18.76 -15.30 -13.12
N SER A 305 -19.44 -16.07 -12.27
CA SER A 305 -20.80 -15.73 -11.85
C SER A 305 -20.78 -14.50 -10.95
N ARG A 306 -21.92 -13.80 -10.81
CA ARG A 306 -22.01 -12.69 -9.85
C ARG A 306 -21.69 -13.15 -8.42
N GLN A 307 -22.15 -14.33 -8.03
CA GLN A 307 -21.83 -14.91 -6.72
C GLN A 307 -20.32 -15.13 -6.53
N THR A 308 -19.57 -15.43 -7.58
CA THR A 308 -18.10 -15.54 -7.52
C THR A 308 -17.41 -14.18 -7.37
N ILE A 309 -18.07 -13.09 -7.77
CA ILE A 309 -17.54 -11.73 -7.68
C ILE A 309 -17.91 -11.08 -6.33
N PHE A 310 -19.11 -11.37 -5.82
CA PHE A 310 -19.66 -10.77 -4.60
C PHE A 310 -19.55 -11.66 -3.35
N GLY A 311 -19.25 -12.95 -3.51
CA GLY A 311 -19.20 -13.95 -2.44
C GLY A 311 -17.81 -14.31 -1.98
#